data_AF-A0A2K2D0G7-F1
#
_entry.id   AF-A0A2K2D0G7-F1
#
_cell.length_a   1.000
_cell.length_b   1.000
_cell.length_c   1.000
_cell.angle_alpha   90.00
_cell.angle_beta   90.00
_cell.angle_gamma   90.00
#
_symmetry.space_group_name_H-M   'P 1'
#
loop_
_entity.id
_entity.type
_entity.pdbx_description
1 polymer ?
#
loop_
_entity_poly.entity_id
_entity_poly.type
_entity_poly.pdbx_seq_one_letter_code
_entity_poly.pdbx_strand_id
1 'polypeptide(L)'
;MQEAQLAKEKMNGKLVCGRPVVVHLASEKCFLDSGNSHRVLKDKKLAGGSGSKTAQTDRAAKIAAIKNKLKSLEDEGCSTKRPRLKPDNLIGTGDQSDKKL
;
A
#
# COMPACT_ATOMS: atom_id res chain seq x y z
N MET A 1 24.21 7.06 19.42
CA MET A 1 24.45 6.26 18.19
C MET A 1 23.31 5.26 17.92
N GLN A 2 22.78 4.60 18.95
CA GLN A 2 21.66 3.64 18.83
C GLN A 2 20.40 4.22 18.15
N GLU A 3 20.06 5.49 18.42
CA GLU A 3 18.87 6.13 17.85
C GLU A 3 18.88 6.20 16.32
N ALA A 4 20.06 6.38 15.71
CA ALA A 4 20.20 6.42 14.25
C ALA A 4 19.91 5.05 13.61
N GLN A 5 20.31 3.96 14.27
CA GLN A 5 20.02 2.59 13.81
C GLN A 5 18.51 2.31 13.91
N LEU A 6 17.89 2.68 15.03
CA LEU A 6 16.45 2.55 15.24
C LEU A 6 15.64 3.36 14.23
N ALA A 7 16.10 4.58 13.91
CA ALA A 7 15.48 5.41 12.89
C ALA A 7 15.55 4.75 11.50
N LYS A 8 16.72 4.21 11.12
CA LYS A 8 16.86 3.47 9.86
C LYS A 8 15.90 2.28 9.80
N GLU A 9 15.80 1.48 10.85
CA GLU A 9 14.88 0.34 10.90
C GLU A 9 13.41 0.77 10.79
N LYS A 10 13.00 1.79 11.54
CA LYS A 10 11.58 2.20 11.60
C LYS A 10 11.12 3.02 10.40
N MET A 11 12.01 3.83 9.82
CA MET A 11 11.64 4.84 8.82
C MET A 11 11.94 4.42 7.38
N ASN A 12 12.81 3.43 7.15
CA ASN A 12 13.11 2.99 5.80
C ASN A 12 11.85 2.40 5.11
N GLY A 13 11.54 2.91 3.92
CA GLY A 13 10.34 2.58 3.15
C GLY A 13 9.04 3.22 3.65
N LYS A 14 9.06 4.02 4.72
CA LYS A 14 7.87 4.75 5.19
C LYS A 14 7.49 5.86 4.20
N LEU A 15 6.18 6.15 4.14
CA LEU A 15 5.67 7.22 3.28
C LEU A 15 5.79 8.58 3.97
N VAL A 16 6.44 9.52 3.30
CA VAL A 16 6.47 10.95 3.66
C VAL A 16 5.90 11.72 2.48
N CYS A 17 4.86 12.53 2.72
CA CYS A 17 4.12 13.23 1.65
C CYS A 17 3.64 12.29 0.53
N GLY A 18 3.31 11.04 0.87
CA GLY A 18 2.87 10.02 -0.09
C GLY A 18 3.98 9.32 -0.88
N ARG A 19 5.26 9.59 -0.59
CA ARG A 19 6.41 8.97 -1.27
C ARG A 19 7.23 8.12 -0.29
N PRO A 20 7.66 6.90 -0.67
CA PRO A 20 8.52 6.09 0.19
C PRO A 20 9.90 6.72 0.33
N VAL A 21 10.39 6.82 1.57
CA VAL A 21 11.71 7.40 1.90
C VAL A 21 12.71 6.29 2.20
N VAL A 22 13.97 6.51 1.84
CA VAL A 22 15.10 5.63 2.18
C VAL A 22 16.02 6.34 3.17
N VAL A 23 16.44 5.63 4.22
CA VAL A 23 17.29 6.20 5.29
C VAL A 23 18.62 5.46 5.34
N HIS A 24 19.72 6.21 5.25
CA HIS A 24 21.10 5.68 5.31
C HIS A 24 21.86 6.31 6.45
N LEU A 25 22.76 5.53 7.08
CA LEU A 25 23.72 6.07 8.03
C LEU A 25 24.87 6.74 7.27
N ALA A 26 25.39 7.86 7.75
CA ALA A 26 26.52 8.54 7.12
C ALA A 26 27.81 7.70 7.08
N SER A 27 27.94 6.74 8.00
CA SER A 27 29.06 5.79 8.03
C SER A 27 28.92 4.64 7.03
N GLU A 28 27.75 4.49 6.39
CA GLU A 28 27.56 3.48 5.34
C GLU A 28 28.28 3.94 4.08
N LYS A 29 29.30 3.18 3.67
CA LYS A 29 29.93 3.37 2.36
C LYS A 29 28.90 2.95 1.31
N CYS A 30 28.37 3.93 0.58
CA CYS A 30 27.41 3.70 -0.49
C CYS A 30 28.03 2.78 -1.56
N PHE A 31 27.71 1.49 -1.56
CA PHE A 31 28.00 0.58 -2.68
C PHE A 31 27.01 0.76 -3.85
N LEU A 32 26.37 1.93 -3.97
CA LEU A 32 25.22 2.19 -4.83
C LEU A 32 25.57 2.94 -6.12
N ASP A 33 26.64 2.54 -6.79
CA ASP A 33 26.75 2.75 -8.24
C ASP A 33 27.25 1.49 -8.97
N SER A 34 26.56 0.37 -8.73
CA SER A 34 26.64 -0.76 -9.63
C SER A 34 25.34 -1.53 -9.65
N GLY A 35 24.68 -1.46 -10.81
CA GLY A 35 23.65 -2.40 -11.22
C GLY A 35 22.23 -1.88 -11.06
N ASN A 36 21.74 -1.21 -12.11
CA ASN A 36 20.34 -1.20 -12.53
C ASN A 36 19.51 -2.38 -11.95
N SER A 37 18.49 -2.07 -11.16
CA SER A 37 17.25 -2.85 -11.23
C SER A 37 16.06 -1.90 -11.33
N HIS A 38 15.82 -1.47 -12.56
CA HIS A 38 14.50 -1.07 -13.01
C HIS A 38 13.48 -2.15 -12.62
N ARG A 39 12.72 -1.91 -11.55
CA ARG A 39 11.36 -2.44 -11.36
C ARG A 39 10.54 -1.27 -10.86
N VAL A 40 9.94 -0.48 -11.75
CA VAL A 40 8.62 -0.84 -12.29
C VAL A 40 7.88 -1.73 -11.30
N LEU A 41 7.25 -1.09 -10.32
CA LEU A 41 6.05 -1.63 -9.70
C LEU A 41 4.93 -1.54 -10.73
N LYS A 42 5.00 -2.42 -11.73
CA LYS A 42 3.82 -2.86 -12.44
C LYS A 42 3.13 -3.89 -11.55
N ASP A 43 1.83 -3.67 -11.38
CA ASP A 43 0.83 -4.59 -10.82
C ASP A 43 0.85 -4.85 -9.31
N LYS A 44 0.45 -3.82 -8.56
CA LYS A 44 -0.94 -3.85 -8.13
C LYS A 44 -1.59 -2.61 -8.68
N LYS A 45 -2.50 -2.80 -9.63
CA LYS A 45 -3.52 -1.83 -9.98
C LYS A 45 -4.17 -1.38 -8.66
N LEU A 46 -3.64 -0.32 -8.06
CA LEU A 46 -4.51 0.73 -7.58
C LEU A 46 -5.24 1.17 -8.84
N ALA A 47 -6.39 0.55 -9.08
CA ALA A 47 -7.45 1.10 -9.92
C ALA A 47 -7.90 2.40 -9.24
N GLY A 48 -7.06 3.42 -9.33
CA GLY A 48 -7.10 4.67 -8.60
C GLY A 48 -6.31 5.70 -9.39
N GLY A 49 -6.59 5.73 -10.68
CA GLY A 49 -5.93 6.53 -11.70
C GLY A 49 -6.66 6.31 -13.00
N SER A 50 -7.96 6.61 -13.02
CA SER A 50 -8.72 6.74 -14.26
C SER A 50 -8.26 8.02 -14.96
N GLY A 51 -7.02 8.01 -15.45
CA GLY A 51 -6.62 8.84 -16.57
C GLY A 51 -7.50 8.38 -17.72
N SER A 52 -8.62 9.08 -17.89
CA SER A 52 -9.58 8.82 -18.94
C SER A 52 -8.88 9.10 -20.27
N LYS A 53 -8.17 8.10 -20.80
CA LYS A 53 -8.08 7.95 -22.24
C LYS A 53 -9.53 7.87 -22.65
N THR A 54 -10.04 8.92 -23.27
CA THR A 54 -11.42 9.06 -23.74
C THR A 54 -11.68 7.96 -24.77
N ALA A 55 -11.80 6.71 -24.32
CA ALA A 55 -12.46 5.66 -25.04
C ALA A 55 -13.88 6.17 -25.18
N GLN A 56 -14.26 6.45 -26.42
CA GLN A 56 -15.56 6.95 -26.82
C GLN A 56 -16.62 5.93 -26.43
N THR A 57 -16.98 5.87 -25.16
CA THR A 57 -18.09 5.06 -24.68
C THR A 57 -19.36 5.69 -25.19
N ASP A 58 -20.18 4.86 -25.82
CA ASP A 58 -21.47 5.26 -26.37
C ASP A 58 -22.33 5.98 -25.31
N ARG A 59 -23.17 6.93 -25.74
CA ARG A 59 -24.00 7.73 -24.84
C ARG A 59 -24.89 6.83 -23.97
N ALA A 60 -25.43 5.75 -24.52
CA ALA A 60 -26.26 4.81 -23.77
C ALA A 60 -25.44 4.08 -22.68
N ALA A 61 -24.20 3.69 -22.96
CA ALA A 61 -23.31 3.05 -21.99
C ALA A 61 -22.99 3.97 -20.81
N LYS A 62 -22.77 5.27 -21.06
CA LYS A 62 -22.57 6.27 -20.00
C LYS A 62 -23.80 6.41 -19.11
N ILE A 63 -25.00 6.45 -19.70
CA ILE A 63 -26.27 6.55 -18.97
C ILE A 63 -26.48 5.30 -18.11
N ALA A 64 -26.27 4.11 -18.66
CA ALA A 64 -26.43 2.85 -17.94
C ALA A 64 -25.47 2.74 -16.74
N ALA A 65 -24.21 3.16 -16.92
CA ALA A 65 -23.23 3.16 -15.84
C ALA A 65 -23.64 4.08 -14.67
N ILE A 66 -24.15 5.27 -14.97
CA ILE A 66 -24.65 6.21 -13.95
C ILE A 66 -25.89 5.62 -13.27
N LYS A 67 -26.86 5.12 -14.04
CA LYS A 67 -28.10 4.53 -13.50
C LYS A 67 -27.80 3.38 -12.54
N ASN A 68 -26.91 2.47 -12.92
CA ASN A 68 -26.51 1.35 -12.06
C ASN A 68 -25.82 1.84 -10.79
N LYS A 69 -24.93 2.83 -10.90
CA LYS A 69 -24.23 3.39 -9.74
C LYS A 69 -25.20 4.05 -8.75
N LEU A 70 -26.20 4.80 -9.24
CA LEU A 70 -27.22 5.41 -8.39
C LEU A 70 -28.07 4.34 -7.69
N LYS A 71 -28.53 3.33 -8.44
CA LYS A 71 -29.30 2.22 -7.87
C LYS A 71 -28.54 1.47 -6.78
N SER A 72 -27.25 1.16 -7.02
CA SER A 72 -26.41 0.52 -6.01
C SER A 72 -26.20 1.38 -4.76
N LEU A 73 -26.18 2.71 -4.88
CA LEU A 73 -26.07 3.60 -3.72
C LEU A 73 -27.38 3.71 -2.92
N GLU A 74 -28.52 3.51 -3.57
CA GLU A 74 -29.85 3.45 -2.93
C GLU A 74 -30.04 2.11 -2.19
N ASP A 75 -29.60 1.00 -2.80
CA ASP A 75 -29.67 -0.34 -2.20
C ASP A 75 -28.65 -0.50 -1.05
N GLU A 76 -27.44 0.06 -1.19
CA GLU A 76 -26.37 0.05 -0.18
C GLU A 76 -26.40 1.33 0.67
N GLY A 77 -27.47 1.52 1.45
CA GLY A 77 -27.62 2.67 2.34
C GLY A 77 -26.34 2.96 3.16
N CYS A 78 -25.72 4.11 2.91
CA CYS A 78 -24.55 4.68 3.59
C CYS A 78 -23.65 3.66 4.33
N SER A 79 -22.96 2.79 3.59
CA SER A 79 -21.96 1.91 4.19
C SER A 79 -20.69 2.70 4.56
N THR A 80 -20.72 3.39 5.69
CA THR A 80 -19.56 4.03 6.35
C THR A 80 -18.66 3.03 7.07
N LYS A 81 -18.74 1.74 6.79
CA LYS A 81 -17.92 0.75 7.51
C LYS A 81 -16.71 0.35 6.70
N ARG A 82 -15.58 0.96 7.08
CA ARG A 82 -14.22 0.44 6.95
C ARG A 82 -14.24 -1.10 7.00
N PRO A 83 -13.48 -1.82 6.15
CA PRO A 83 -13.43 -3.27 6.20
C PRO A 83 -13.08 -3.73 7.62
N ARG A 84 -14.02 -4.39 8.30
CA ARG A 84 -13.74 -5.03 9.59
C ARG A 84 -12.86 -6.23 9.30
N LEU A 85 -11.58 -6.10 9.60
CA LEU A 85 -10.70 -7.26 9.79
C LEU A 85 -11.30 -8.08 10.94
N LYS A 86 -11.54 -9.36 10.68
CA LYS A 86 -12.06 -10.35 11.63
C LYS A 86 -11.05 -10.53 12.79
N PRO A 87 -11.50 -10.71 14.05
CA PRO A 87 -10.62 -10.84 15.22
C PRO A 87 -9.99 -12.24 15.42
N ASP A 88 -10.08 -13.15 14.44
CA ASP A 88 -9.78 -14.57 14.67
C ASP A 88 -8.33 -14.99 14.36
N ASN A 89 -7.37 -14.05 14.26
CA ASN A 89 -5.95 -14.39 14.15
C ASN A 89 -5.19 -14.13 15.46
N LEU A 90 -5.79 -14.55 16.58
CA LEU A 90 -5.11 -14.76 17.86
C LEU A 90 -4.73 -16.24 17.96
N ILE A 91 -3.69 -16.67 17.22
CA ILE A 91 -2.98 -17.90 17.55
C ILE A 91 -1.55 -17.50 17.86
N GLY A 92 -1.24 -17.58 19.15
CA GLY A 92 0.11 -17.45 19.66
C GLY A 92 1.00 -18.55 19.10
N THR A 93 2.15 -18.13 18.58
CA THR A 93 3.37 -18.91 18.59
C THR A 93 4.23 -18.22 19.64
N GLY A 94 4.15 -18.61 20.91
CA GLY A 94 4.73 -19.85 21.37
C GLY A 94 6.15 -19.52 21.81
N ASP A 95 6.29 -19.11 23.07
CA ASP A 95 7.55 -19.01 23.79
C ASP A 95 8.40 -20.25 23.47
N GLN A 96 9.49 -20.06 22.74
CA GLN A 96 10.55 -21.07 22.65
C GLN A 96 11.75 -20.52 23.41
N SER A 97 11.76 -20.88 24.69
CA SER A 97 12.93 -20.86 25.55
C SER A 97 14.04 -21.69 24.93
N ASP A 98 15.23 -21.11 24.79
CA ASP A 98 16.47 -21.87 24.85
C ASP A 98 17.46 -21.21 25.80
N LYS A 99 17.78 -22.00 26.82
CA LYS A 99 18.73 -21.74 27.89
C LYS A 99 20.05 -22.30 27.40
N LYS A 100 21.16 -21.56 27.45
CA LYS A 100 22.47 -22.16 27.68
C LYS A 100 23.52 -21.14 28.13
N LEU A 101 24.10 -21.52 29.26
CA LEU A 101 25.30 -21.07 29.99
C LEU A 101 26.17 -19.98 29.38
#